data_AF-A0A418VYU3-F1
#
_entry.id   AF-A0A418VYU3-F1
#
_cell.length_a   1.000
_cell.length_b   1.000
_cell.length_c   1.000
_cell.angle_alpha   90.00
_cell.angle_beta   90.00
_cell.angle_gamma   90.00
#
_symmetry.space_group_name_H-M   'P 1'
#
loop_
_entity.id
_entity.type
_entity.pdbx_description
1 polymer ?
#
loop_
_entity_poly.entity_id
_entity_poly.type
_entity_poly.pdbx_seq_one_letter_code
_entity_poly.pdbx_strand_id
1 'polypeptide(L)'
;MLVLREGLTADDVVALSLVADELARQRLDEGHSAERDDVYPPGLLDTAGGEYLSHAGYHRRDDFPPGQPSDSWPWSAEHWKPKDPMRDATRGCALGVAGIARRLRAGEQPVGA
;
A
#
# COMPACT_ATOMS: atom_id res chain seq x y z
N MET A 1 -20.16 11.38 12.50
CA MET A 1 -20.45 11.76 11.11
C MET A 1 -19.12 12.08 10.45
N LEU A 2 -18.66 11.26 9.50
CA LEU A 2 -17.46 11.59 8.72
C LEU A 2 -17.87 12.75 7.80
N VAL A 3 -17.34 13.94 8.05
CA VAL A 3 -17.58 15.08 7.17
C VAL A 3 -16.71 14.87 5.94
N LEU A 4 -17.35 14.69 4.78
CA LEU A 4 -16.63 14.62 3.51
C LEU A 4 -15.91 15.94 3.29
N ARG A 5 -14.61 15.89 2.98
CA ARG A 5 -13.91 17.09 2.53
C ARG A 5 -14.56 17.55 1.22
N GLU A 6 -14.73 18.86 1.10
CA GLU A 6 -15.19 19.48 -0.14
C GLU A 6 -14.32 18.98 -1.31
N GLY A 7 -14.97 18.51 -2.38
CA GLY A 7 -14.32 17.93 -3.56
C GLY A 7 -14.23 16.41 -3.61
N LEU A 8 -14.54 15.67 -2.52
CA LEU A 8 -14.63 14.20 -2.58
C LEU A 8 -16.03 13.74 -3.03
N THR A 9 -16.04 12.74 -3.92
CA THR A 9 -17.25 12.02 -4.32
C THR A 9 -17.55 10.84 -3.38
N ALA A 10 -18.72 10.22 -3.54
CA ALA A 10 -19.06 9.00 -2.81
C ALA A 10 -18.09 7.84 -3.16
N ASP A 11 -17.70 7.72 -4.43
CA ASP A 11 -16.79 6.66 -4.89
C ASP A 11 -15.37 6.83 -4.30
N ASP A 12 -14.90 8.07 -4.14
CA ASP A 12 -13.62 8.35 -3.47
C ASP A 12 -13.64 7.85 -2.02
N VAL A 13 -14.77 8.01 -1.33
CA VAL A 13 -14.93 7.57 0.07
C VAL A 13 -14.96 6.05 0.16
N VAL A 14 -15.62 5.38 -0.80
CA VAL A 14 -15.58 3.93 -0.92
C VAL A 14 -14.15 3.46 -1.16
N ALA A 15 -13.42 4.07 -2.09
CA ALA A 15 -12.03 3.73 -2.39
C ALA A 15 -11.11 3.92 -1.17
N LEU A 16 -11.23 5.04 -0.45
CA LEU A 16 -10.49 5.29 0.79
C LEU A 16 -10.81 4.25 1.87
N SER A 17 -12.06 3.82 1.97
CA SER A 17 -12.48 2.78 2.91
C SER A 17 -11.86 1.42 2.58
N LEU A 18 -11.79 1.05 1.29
CA LEU A 18 -11.10 -0.17 0.86
C LEU A 18 -9.62 -0.18 1.26
N VAL A 19 -8.94 0.96 1.11
CA VAL A 19 -7.53 1.12 1.51
C VAL A 19 -7.37 0.99 3.03
N ALA A 20 -8.27 1.61 3.80
CA ALA A 20 -8.26 1.53 5.25
C ALA A 20 -8.52 0.09 5.75
N ASP A 21 -9.48 -0.62 5.14
CA ASP A 21 -9.81 -2.00 5.46
C ASP A 21 -8.64 -2.94 5.16
N GLU A 22 -7.97 -2.79 4.02
CA GLU A 22 -6.80 -3.59 3.67
C GLU A 22 -5.62 -3.32 4.62
N LEU A 23 -5.38 -2.06 5.00
CA LEU A 23 -4.36 -1.73 6.00
C LEU A 23 -4.68 -2.38 7.36
N ALA A 24 -5.94 -2.36 7.78
CA ALA A 24 -6.38 -3.02 9.01
C ALA A 24 -6.19 -4.54 8.93
N ARG A 25 -6.56 -5.16 7.80
CA ARG A 25 -6.38 -6.58 7.54
C ARG A 25 -4.90 -6.99 7.59
N GLN A 26 -4.01 -6.25 6.94
CA GLN A 26 -2.55 -6.53 6.99
C GLN A 26 -2.00 -6.46 8.42
N ARG A 27 -2.49 -5.54 9.24
CA ARG A 27 -2.09 -5.42 10.65
C ARG A 27 -2.62 -6.57 11.52
N LEU A 28 -3.91 -6.88 11.39
CA LEU A 28 -4.60 -7.84 12.26
C LEU A 28 -4.32 -9.29 11.86
N ASP A 29 -4.30 -9.59 10.55
CA ASP A 29 -4.24 -10.95 10.05
C ASP A 29 -2.81 -11.38 9.67
N GLU A 30 -1.97 -10.44 9.24
CA GLU A 30 -0.61 -10.73 8.74
C GLU A 30 0.50 -10.27 9.71
N GLY A 31 0.14 -9.57 10.79
CA GLY A 31 1.11 -9.10 11.78
C GLY A 31 2.05 -8.01 11.26
N HIS A 32 1.62 -7.23 10.27
CA HIS A 32 2.34 -6.04 9.77
C HIS A 32 2.03 -4.82 10.64
N SER A 33 2.48 -4.84 11.91
CA SER A 33 2.22 -3.76 12.86
C SER A 33 2.98 -2.48 12.51
N ALA A 34 2.51 -1.34 13.04
CA ALA A 34 3.17 -0.05 12.84
C ALA A 34 4.61 -0.03 13.38
N GLU A 35 4.86 -0.73 14.49
CA GLU A 35 6.20 -0.87 15.08
C GLU A 35 7.12 -1.71 14.19
N ARG A 36 6.56 -2.70 13.49
CA ARG A 36 7.32 -3.49 12.50
C ARG A 36 7.62 -2.67 11.26
N ASP A 37 6.71 -1.82 10.82
CA ASP A 37 6.95 -0.89 9.71
C ASP A 37 8.14 0.04 10.01
N ASP A 38 8.30 0.45 11.27
CA ASP A 38 9.35 1.36 11.72
C ASP A 38 10.75 0.74 11.64
N VAL A 39 10.87 -0.60 11.65
CA VAL A 39 12.18 -1.28 11.50
C VAL A 39 12.66 -1.35 10.05
N TYR A 40 11.78 -1.11 9.07
CA TYR A 40 12.19 -1.11 7.66
C TYR A 40 13.00 0.14 7.32
N PRO A 41 13.99 0.02 6.40
CA PRO A 41 14.66 1.16 5.81
C PRO A 41 13.66 2.15 5.18
N PRO A 42 13.96 3.46 5.18
CA PRO A 42 13.15 4.45 4.49
C PRO A 42 12.89 4.05 3.03
N GLY A 43 11.67 4.26 2.54
CA GLY A 43 11.27 3.96 1.16
C GLY A 43 10.87 2.51 0.91
N LEU A 44 11.18 1.56 1.79
CA LEU A 44 10.94 0.14 1.52
C LEU A 44 9.43 -0.19 1.34
N LEU A 45 8.58 0.35 2.22
CA LEU A 45 7.12 0.22 2.10
C LEU A 45 6.57 0.94 0.87
N ASP A 46 7.15 2.11 0.56
CA ASP A 46 6.75 2.92 -0.60
C ASP A 46 7.04 2.17 -1.91
N THR A 47 8.21 1.52 -2.00
CA THR A 47 8.60 0.68 -3.14
C THR A 47 7.67 -0.52 -3.29
N ALA A 48 7.41 -1.27 -2.21
CA ALA A 48 6.48 -2.40 -2.26
C ALA A 48 5.05 -1.98 -2.66
N GLY A 49 4.59 -0.84 -2.15
CA GLY A 49 3.30 -0.26 -2.53
C GLY A 49 3.25 0.14 -4.00
N GLY A 50 4.31 0.78 -4.49
CA GLY A 50 4.48 1.15 -5.90
C GLY A 50 4.44 -0.04 -6.84
N GLU A 51 5.15 -1.13 -6.50
CA GLU A 51 5.14 -2.37 -7.29
C GLU A 51 3.75 -2.96 -7.47
N TYR A 52 2.96 -3.08 -6.38
CA TYR A 52 1.58 -3.54 -6.48
C TYR A 52 0.68 -2.58 -7.27
N LEU A 53 0.84 -1.27 -7.08
CA LEU A 53 0.04 -0.27 -7.78
C LEU A 53 0.35 -0.23 -9.28
N SER A 54 1.63 -0.33 -9.66
CA SER A 54 2.05 -0.48 -11.05
C SER A 54 1.53 -1.78 -11.65
N HIS A 55 1.67 -2.91 -10.95
CA HIS A 55 1.17 -4.20 -11.39
C HIS A 55 -0.34 -4.21 -11.67
N ALA A 56 -1.12 -3.54 -10.83
CA ALA A 56 -2.57 -3.44 -10.98
C ALA A 56 -3.01 -2.88 -12.34
N GLY A 57 -2.28 -1.89 -12.87
CA GLY A 57 -2.57 -1.25 -14.16
C GLY A 57 -1.69 -1.72 -15.33
N TYR A 58 -0.75 -2.64 -15.10
CA TYR A 58 0.24 -2.99 -16.11
C TYR A 58 -0.35 -3.90 -17.19
N HIS A 59 -0.24 -3.48 -18.45
CA HIS A 59 -0.76 -4.22 -19.61
C HIS A 59 -0.13 -5.62 -19.79
N ARG A 60 1.05 -5.88 -19.22
CA ARG A 60 1.68 -7.21 -19.17
C ARG A 60 1.80 -7.74 -17.75
N ARG A 61 0.78 -7.53 -16.90
CA ARG A 61 0.75 -8.04 -15.52
C ARG A 61 1.07 -9.54 -15.40
N ASP A 62 0.68 -10.33 -16.41
CA ASP A 62 0.89 -11.78 -16.41
C ASP A 62 2.38 -12.18 -16.53
N ASP A 63 3.27 -11.24 -16.86
CA ASP A 63 4.73 -11.46 -16.80
C ASP A 63 5.26 -11.50 -15.35
N PHE A 64 4.46 -11.06 -14.37
CA PHE A 64 4.86 -11.01 -12.95
C PHE A 64 3.92 -11.87 -12.06
N PRO A 65 3.81 -13.19 -12.31
CA PRO A 65 2.92 -14.05 -11.56
C PRO A 65 3.36 -14.19 -10.08
N PRO A 66 2.51 -14.76 -9.20
CA PRO A 66 2.89 -15.01 -7.81
C PRO A 66 4.23 -15.73 -7.68
N GLY A 67 5.11 -15.25 -6.80
CA GLY A 67 6.46 -15.77 -6.65
C GLY A 67 7.49 -15.26 -7.67
N GLN A 68 7.10 -14.41 -8.63
CA GLN A 68 7.98 -13.83 -9.65
C GLN A 68 7.75 -12.31 -9.77
N PRO A 69 8.21 -11.53 -8.79
CA PRO A 69 8.11 -10.08 -8.85
C PRO A 69 9.10 -9.47 -9.85
N SER A 70 9.00 -8.16 -10.07
CA SER A 70 10.07 -7.40 -10.72
C SER A 70 11.32 -7.27 -9.82
N ASP A 71 12.44 -6.86 -10.41
CA ASP A 71 13.71 -6.63 -9.70
C ASP A 71 13.62 -5.54 -8.62
N SER A 72 12.61 -4.67 -8.69
CA SER A 72 12.38 -3.57 -7.74
C SER A 72 11.67 -4.03 -6.47
N TRP A 73 11.13 -5.26 -6.43
CA TRP A 73 10.42 -5.76 -5.25
C TRP A 73 11.37 -5.96 -4.06
N PRO A 74 11.07 -5.39 -2.88
CA PRO A 74 12.06 -5.27 -1.81
C PRO A 74 12.14 -6.47 -0.87
N TRP A 75 11.28 -7.47 -1.04
CA TRP A 75 11.24 -8.66 -0.19
C TRP A 75 11.54 -9.94 -0.98
N SER A 76 11.63 -11.07 -0.27
CA SER A 76 11.72 -12.37 -0.96
C SER A 76 10.53 -12.58 -1.89
N ALA A 77 10.78 -13.29 -2.99
CA ALA A 77 9.80 -13.49 -4.06
C ALA A 77 8.52 -14.20 -3.56
N GLU A 78 8.62 -15.03 -2.52
CA GLU A 78 7.47 -15.68 -1.87
C GLU A 78 6.44 -14.70 -1.28
N HIS A 79 6.84 -13.46 -0.98
CA HIS A 79 5.94 -12.41 -0.50
C HIS A 79 5.23 -11.67 -1.64
N TRP A 80 5.64 -11.87 -2.89
CA TRP A 80 4.93 -11.39 -4.06
C TRP A 80 3.72 -12.27 -4.35
N LYS A 81 2.53 -11.77 -3.98
CA LYS A 81 1.26 -12.51 -4.06
C LYS A 81 0.14 -11.68 -4.71
N PRO A 82 0.33 -11.21 -5.96
CA PRO A 82 -0.70 -10.45 -6.66
C PRO A 82 -1.97 -11.30 -6.84
N LYS A 83 -3.10 -10.62 -7.01
CA LYS A 83 -4.43 -11.23 -7.17
C LYS A 83 -5.09 -10.72 -8.43
N ASP A 84 -5.91 -9.69 -8.29
CA ASP A 84 -6.63 -9.02 -9.36
C ASP A 84 -6.33 -7.51 -9.29
N PRO A 85 -6.54 -6.76 -10.39
CA PRO A 85 -6.20 -5.34 -10.45
C PRO A 85 -6.73 -4.50 -9.29
N MET A 86 -7.98 -4.71 -8.86
CA MET A 86 -8.57 -3.91 -7.79
C MET A 86 -7.88 -4.21 -6.45
N ARG A 87 -7.70 -5.50 -6.13
CA ARG A 87 -7.03 -5.90 -4.89
C ARG A 87 -5.56 -5.49 -4.85
N ASP A 88 -4.86 -5.59 -5.98
CA ASP A 88 -3.47 -5.18 -6.09
C ASP A 88 -3.34 -3.65 -5.90
N ALA A 89 -4.23 -2.86 -6.51
CA ALA A 89 -4.25 -1.41 -6.32
C ALA A 89 -4.56 -1.03 -4.86
N THR A 90 -5.58 -1.66 -4.25
CA THR A 90 -5.92 -1.42 -2.83
C THR A 90 -4.75 -1.76 -1.92
N ARG A 91 -4.08 -2.90 -2.13
CA ARG A 91 -2.88 -3.30 -1.38
C ARG A 91 -1.73 -2.32 -1.56
N GLY A 92 -1.47 -1.90 -2.79
CA GLY A 92 -0.43 -0.92 -3.10
C GLY A 92 -0.63 0.39 -2.35
N CYS A 93 -1.87 0.91 -2.38
CA CYS A 93 -2.25 2.09 -1.63
C CYS A 93 -2.14 1.89 -0.11
N ALA A 94 -2.53 0.73 0.42
CA ALA A 94 -2.42 0.44 1.86
C ALA A 94 -0.96 0.44 2.35
N LEU A 95 -0.04 -0.15 1.57
CA LEU A 95 1.40 -0.08 1.83
C LEU A 95 1.93 1.35 1.74
N GLY A 96 1.45 2.14 0.76
CA GLY A 96 1.78 3.56 0.67
C GLY A 96 1.34 4.37 1.90
N VAL A 97 0.13 4.11 2.42
CA VAL A 97 -0.35 4.71 3.67
C VAL A 97 0.51 4.28 4.85
N ALA A 98 0.93 3.01 4.93
CA ALA A 98 1.85 2.53 5.95
C ALA A 98 3.21 3.26 5.87
N GLY A 99 3.74 3.46 4.67
CA GLY A 99 4.96 4.24 4.41
C GLY A 99 4.84 5.71 4.85
N ILE A 100 3.74 6.40 4.49
CA ILE A 100 3.45 7.76 4.95
C ILE A 100 3.34 7.80 6.48
N ALA A 101 2.62 6.87 7.09
CA ALA A 101 2.45 6.81 8.53
C ALA A 101 3.80 6.61 9.26
N ARG A 102 4.69 5.78 8.71
CA ARG A 102 6.06 5.60 9.20
C ARG A 102 6.85 6.92 9.14
N ARG A 103 6.78 7.66 8.02
CA ARG A 103 7.43 8.97 7.86
C ARG A 103 6.95 9.98 8.90
N LEU A 104 5.64 10.05 9.12
CA LEU A 104 5.03 10.90 10.15
C LEU A 104 5.53 10.55 11.56
N ARG A 105 5.60 9.25 11.90
CA ARG A 105 6.16 8.79 13.18
C ARG A 105 7.66 9.11 13.32
N ALA A 106 8.40 9.08 12.21
CA ALA A 106 9.81 9.48 12.16
C ALA A 106 10.03 11.01 12.23
N GLY A 107 8.96 11.80 12.29
CA GLY A 107 9.02 13.25 12.43
C GLY A 107 9.04 14.04 11.12
N GLU A 108 8.89 13.38 9.97
CA GLU A 108 8.72 14.06 8.68
C GLU A 108 7.44 14.89 8.70
N GLN A 109 7.55 16.19 8.45
CA GLN A 109 6.40 17.09 8.39
C GLN A 109 5.91 17.18 6.94
N PRO A 110 4.60 17.01 6.68
CA PRO A 110 4.04 17.29 5.36
C PRO A 110 4.32 18.75 5.00
N VAL A 111 4.85 19.00 3.80
CA VAL A 111 5.10 20.36 3.33
C VAL A 111 3.75 21.08 3.15
N GLY A 112 3.54 22.16 3.89
CA GLY A 112 2.35 23.01 3.78
C GLY A 112 1.12 22.56 4.57
N ALA A 113 1.29 21.71 5.60
CA ALA A 113 0.25 21.42 6.58
C ALA A 113 0.02 22.58 7.57
#